data_AF-Q46PB8-F1
#
_entry.id   AF-Q46PB8-F1
#
_cell.length_a   1.000
_cell.length_b   1.000
_cell.length_c   1.000
_cell.angle_alpha   90.00
_cell.angle_beta   90.00
_cell.angle_gamma   90.00
#
_symmetry.space_group_name_H-M   'P 1'
#
loop_
_entity.id
_entity.type
_entity.pdbx_description
1 polymer ?
#
loop_
_entity_poly.entity_id
_entity_poly.type
_entity_poly.pdbx_seq_one_letter_code
_entity_poly.pdbx_strand_id
1 'polypeptide(L)'
;MEAKLSYPPNADLRHLLRFDPESGAIWLGERRMLLLHTAALSGLRQDLIHSVGPVHARRLLTRMGYASGRRDAEFARTTRGALSLDAAFLVGPQLHMLEGAACVTPIQLDFDAATGRFSGEFRWDNSWEAYAHRHAFGLAETPACWVLLGYASGYTSAFMGRLIVFKETCCAACGADHCQIVGRPVDEWPDAAEQRQYFEDDSLLDTIAALNEQVQALVTTIESAGEPGISAGMLVGASPAFQEAHALLNRAAATQVTVLLTGETGVGKERFARALHQGSARAGGPFIAVNCAALPADLIEAELFGVERGAYTGAHVSRSGRFERADGGTLFLDEVGDLPLPLQAKLLRVLQDGEIERLGAETARKVNVRLVTATNVDLEAAVSQGRFRRDLLYRLNVYPICIPPLRERTADIEPLANHLLARFSALHQKRLSGISERAMQALVHHDWPGNVRELENLIERGVILSSQGGTIELEHLFPHRPPGIQATVSARGRLAPVRPDSEQALCVRILDSGLSLESLESQLLELAVERAGGNLSGAARHLGLTRPQLAYRLKRQEDKDSEA
;
A
#
# COMPACT_ATOMS: atom_id res chain seq x y z
N MET A 1 -30.84 -27.14 -43.64
CA MET A 1 -30.24 -28.33 -43.00
C MET A 1 -28.76 -28.02 -42.87
N GLU A 2 -28.39 -27.30 -41.80
CA GLU A 2 -27.01 -26.85 -41.58
C GLU A 2 -26.11 -28.08 -41.38
N ALA A 3 -24.96 -28.10 -42.05
CA ALA A 3 -24.01 -29.18 -41.94
C ALA A 3 -23.52 -29.27 -40.49
N LYS A 4 -23.89 -30.35 -39.78
CA LYS A 4 -23.31 -30.66 -38.47
C LYS A 4 -21.79 -30.71 -38.63
N LEU A 5 -21.08 -29.84 -37.93
CA LEU A 5 -19.63 -29.94 -37.74
C LEU A 5 -19.33 -31.35 -37.21
N SER A 6 -18.76 -32.20 -38.05
CA SER A 6 -18.43 -33.58 -37.70
C SER A 6 -17.01 -33.62 -37.17
N TYR A 7 -16.80 -34.31 -36.06
CA TYR A 7 -15.45 -34.56 -35.57
C TYR A 7 -14.64 -35.41 -36.55
N PRO A 8 -13.32 -35.16 -36.69
CA PRO A 8 -12.42 -36.11 -37.31
C PRO A 8 -12.36 -37.41 -36.48
N PRO A 9 -11.95 -38.55 -37.07
CA PRO A 9 -11.65 -39.76 -36.30
C PRO A 9 -10.68 -39.47 -35.14
N ASN A 10 -10.81 -40.18 -34.02
CA ASN A 10 -10.00 -39.97 -32.81
C ASN A 10 -9.12 -41.17 -32.43
N ALA A 11 -8.91 -42.11 -33.36
CA ALA A 11 -8.11 -43.31 -33.11
C ALA A 11 -6.66 -42.94 -32.73
N ASP A 12 -6.09 -41.99 -33.45
CA ASP A 12 -4.78 -41.38 -33.16
C ASP A 12 -4.69 -40.82 -31.74
N LEU A 13 -5.71 -40.10 -31.24
CA LEU A 13 -5.71 -39.58 -29.87
C LEU A 13 -5.83 -40.70 -28.83
N ARG A 14 -6.64 -41.72 -29.10
CA ARG A 14 -6.80 -42.88 -28.21
C ARG A 14 -5.51 -43.70 -28.08
N HIS A 15 -4.74 -43.83 -29.15
CA HIS A 15 -3.44 -44.53 -29.12
C HIS A 15 -2.39 -43.84 -28.25
N LEU A 16 -2.58 -42.55 -27.94
CA LEU A 16 -1.69 -41.79 -27.07
C LEU A 16 -1.94 -42.06 -25.59
N LEU A 17 -3.11 -42.61 -25.22
CA LEU A 17 -3.42 -42.99 -23.85
C LEU A 17 -2.79 -44.35 -23.54
N ARG A 18 -1.78 -44.36 -22.66
CA ARG A 18 -1.04 -45.56 -22.26
C ARG A 18 -1.15 -45.77 -20.75
N PHE A 19 -1.46 -47.00 -20.35
CA PHE A 19 -1.43 -47.42 -18.95
C PHE A 19 -0.21 -48.33 -18.76
N ASP A 20 0.64 -47.99 -17.82
CA ASP A 20 1.83 -48.74 -17.43
C ASP A 20 1.73 -49.06 -15.92
N PRO A 21 1.09 -50.19 -15.56
CA PRO A 21 0.93 -50.58 -14.17
C PRO A 21 2.25 -50.91 -13.47
N GLU A 22 3.30 -51.31 -14.21
CA GLU A 22 4.59 -51.66 -13.64
C GLU A 22 5.32 -50.44 -13.09
N SER A 23 5.26 -49.31 -13.80
CA SER A 23 5.75 -48.02 -13.28
C SER A 23 4.71 -47.25 -12.47
N GLY A 24 3.47 -47.74 -12.40
CA GLY A 24 2.35 -47.07 -11.75
C GLY A 24 1.87 -45.81 -12.50
N ALA A 25 2.10 -45.75 -13.81
CA ALA A 25 1.86 -44.57 -14.61
C ALA A 25 0.75 -44.68 -15.66
N ILE A 26 0.04 -43.56 -15.85
CA ILE A 26 -0.90 -43.30 -16.93
C ILE A 26 -0.33 -42.13 -17.70
N TRP A 27 -0.29 -42.27 -19.03
CA TRP A 27 0.29 -41.29 -19.94
C TRP A 27 -0.70 -40.92 -21.03
N LEU A 28 -0.72 -39.66 -21.41
CA LEU A 28 -1.37 -39.17 -22.63
C LEU A 28 -0.28 -38.51 -23.50
N GLY A 29 0.21 -39.24 -24.49
CA GLY A 29 1.45 -38.91 -25.18
C GLY A 29 2.63 -38.95 -24.20
N GLU A 30 3.33 -37.83 -24.06
CA GLU A 30 4.46 -37.65 -23.12
C GLU A 30 4.03 -37.04 -21.77
N ARG A 31 2.72 -36.90 -21.54
CA ARG A 31 2.20 -36.22 -20.35
C ARG A 31 1.76 -37.22 -19.30
N ARG A 32 2.19 -37.02 -18.07
CA ARG A 32 1.76 -37.82 -16.94
C ARG A 32 0.32 -37.45 -16.57
N MET A 33 -0.57 -38.45 -16.54
CA MET A 33 -1.98 -38.32 -16.19
C MET A 33 -2.28 -39.03 -14.87
N LEU A 34 -3.37 -38.67 -14.21
CA LEU A 34 -3.88 -39.35 -13.03
C LEU A 34 -5.37 -39.64 -13.20
N LEU A 35 -5.80 -40.84 -12.80
CA LEU A 35 -7.21 -41.22 -12.79
C LEU A 35 -7.76 -41.03 -11.37
N LEU A 36 -8.76 -40.15 -11.24
CA LEU A 36 -9.38 -39.81 -9.97
C LEU A 36 -10.89 -40.10 -9.99
N HIS A 37 -11.44 -40.46 -8.84
CA HIS A 37 -12.89 -40.65 -8.68
C HIS A 37 -13.61 -39.30 -8.72
N THR A 38 -14.70 -39.21 -9.47
CA THR A 38 -15.56 -38.01 -9.52
C THR A 38 -16.12 -37.64 -8.14
N ALA A 39 -16.37 -38.63 -7.28
CA ALA A 39 -16.79 -38.42 -5.89
C ALA A 39 -15.73 -37.69 -5.05
N ALA A 40 -14.44 -38.01 -5.24
CA ALA A 40 -13.35 -37.33 -4.53
C ALA A 40 -13.21 -35.88 -4.99
N LEU A 41 -13.31 -35.63 -6.31
CA LEU A 41 -13.33 -34.29 -6.87
C LEU A 41 -14.56 -33.49 -6.40
N SER A 42 -15.72 -34.14 -6.26
CA SER A 42 -16.92 -33.54 -5.67
C SER A 42 -16.71 -33.16 -4.20
N GLY A 43 -16.07 -34.02 -3.41
CA GLY A 43 -15.70 -33.73 -2.02
C GLY A 43 -14.77 -32.51 -1.92
N LEU A 44 -13.70 -32.47 -2.72
CA LEU A 44 -12.79 -31.32 -2.78
C LEU A 44 -13.53 -30.03 -3.16
N ARG A 45 -14.45 -30.11 -4.13
CA ARG A 45 -15.29 -28.96 -4.51
C ARG A 45 -16.12 -28.45 -3.32
N GLN A 46 -16.76 -29.36 -2.57
CA GLN A 46 -17.54 -29.01 -1.40
C GLN A 46 -16.70 -28.32 -0.34
N ASP A 47 -15.53 -28.90 -0.03
CA ASP A 47 -14.60 -28.34 0.94
C ASP A 47 -14.14 -26.93 0.54
N LEU A 48 -13.82 -26.71 -0.74
CA LEU A 48 -13.46 -25.39 -1.25
C LEU A 48 -14.61 -24.39 -1.12
N ILE A 49 -15.83 -24.76 -1.53
CA ILE A 49 -17.00 -23.87 -1.43
C ILE A 49 -17.28 -23.51 0.03
N HIS A 50 -17.18 -24.46 0.95
CA HIS A 50 -17.41 -24.22 2.37
C HIS A 50 -16.29 -23.38 3.01
N SER A 51 -15.04 -23.56 2.57
CA SER A 51 -13.88 -22.91 3.20
C SER A 51 -13.67 -21.48 2.73
N VAL A 52 -13.79 -21.22 1.42
CA VAL A 52 -13.46 -19.90 0.82
C VAL A 52 -14.65 -19.24 0.13
N GLY A 53 -15.84 -19.83 0.24
CA GLY A 53 -17.06 -19.35 -0.41
C GLY A 53 -17.13 -19.72 -1.90
N PRO A 54 -18.34 -19.66 -2.50
CA PRO A 54 -18.58 -20.13 -3.87
C PRO A 54 -17.85 -19.30 -4.93
N VAL A 55 -17.71 -17.99 -4.72
CA VAL A 55 -17.03 -17.09 -5.67
C VAL A 55 -15.55 -17.43 -5.78
N HIS A 56 -14.85 -17.57 -4.65
CA HIS A 56 -13.41 -17.84 -4.70
C HIS A 56 -13.10 -19.31 -5.04
N ALA A 57 -13.93 -20.25 -4.60
CA ALA A 57 -13.86 -21.64 -5.04
C ALA A 57 -14.00 -21.75 -6.57
N ARG A 58 -14.94 -21.00 -7.16
CA ARG A 58 -15.09 -20.89 -8.62
C ARG A 58 -13.81 -20.38 -9.29
N ARG A 59 -13.18 -19.33 -8.76
CA ARG A 59 -11.91 -18.80 -9.32
C ARG A 59 -10.81 -19.86 -9.34
N LEU A 60 -10.59 -20.55 -8.23
CA LEU A 60 -9.56 -21.59 -8.12
C LEU A 60 -9.81 -22.75 -9.10
N LEU A 61 -11.04 -23.24 -9.16
CA LEU A 61 -11.43 -24.34 -10.04
C LEU A 61 -11.38 -23.94 -11.52
N THR A 62 -11.77 -22.71 -11.85
CA THR A 62 -11.66 -22.15 -13.21
C THR A 62 -10.20 -22.05 -13.64
N ARG A 63 -9.30 -21.55 -12.77
CA ARG A 63 -7.86 -21.44 -13.05
C ARG A 63 -7.19 -22.82 -13.22
N MET A 64 -7.59 -23.80 -12.42
CA MET A 64 -7.15 -25.19 -12.59
C MET A 64 -7.53 -25.72 -13.98
N GLY A 65 -8.79 -25.54 -14.39
CA GLY A 65 -9.26 -25.89 -15.73
C GLY A 65 -8.50 -25.14 -16.82
N TYR A 66 -8.33 -23.83 -16.67
CA TYR A 66 -7.62 -22.96 -17.62
C TYR A 66 -6.17 -23.40 -17.84
N ALA A 67 -5.46 -23.75 -16.77
CA ALA A 67 -4.11 -24.29 -16.87
C ALA A 67 -4.08 -25.64 -17.60
N SER A 68 -5.06 -26.53 -17.36
CA SER A 68 -5.19 -27.80 -18.08
C SER A 68 -5.41 -27.58 -19.58
N GLY A 69 -6.40 -26.76 -19.94
CA GLY A 69 -6.74 -26.45 -21.33
C GLY A 69 -5.59 -25.81 -22.09
N ARG A 70 -4.85 -24.87 -21.47
CA ARG A 70 -3.66 -24.25 -22.10
C ARG A 70 -2.60 -25.28 -22.47
N ARG A 71 -2.30 -26.21 -21.55
CA ARG A 71 -1.31 -27.27 -21.82
C ARG A 71 -1.81 -28.18 -22.93
N ASP A 72 -3.09 -28.50 -22.99
CA ASP A 72 -3.65 -29.36 -24.05
C ASP A 72 -3.68 -28.68 -25.42
N ALA A 73 -3.83 -27.36 -25.47
CA ALA A 73 -3.74 -26.60 -26.71
C ALA A 73 -2.34 -26.67 -27.32
N GLU A 74 -1.28 -26.59 -26.51
CA GLU A 74 0.11 -26.78 -26.98
C GLU A 74 0.27 -28.15 -27.64
N PHE A 75 -0.25 -29.20 -26.99
CA PHE A 75 -0.24 -30.55 -27.54
C PHE A 75 -1.06 -30.69 -28.82
N ALA A 76 -2.26 -30.12 -28.86
CA ALA A 76 -3.13 -30.17 -30.03
C ALA A 76 -2.50 -29.57 -31.29
N ARG A 77 -1.74 -28.47 -31.14
CA ARG A 77 -0.98 -27.87 -32.25
C ARG A 77 0.08 -28.83 -32.80
N THR A 78 0.73 -29.60 -31.94
CA THR A 78 1.78 -30.55 -32.36
C THR A 78 1.23 -31.82 -33.02
N THR A 79 0.06 -32.31 -32.59
CA THR A 79 -0.49 -33.60 -33.06
C THR A 79 -1.16 -33.50 -34.43
N ARG A 80 -1.92 -32.42 -34.69
CA ARG A 80 -2.71 -32.25 -35.93
C ARG A 80 -2.55 -30.91 -36.65
N GLY A 81 -1.61 -30.07 -36.22
CA GLY A 81 -1.39 -28.75 -36.83
C GLY A 81 -1.05 -28.76 -38.32
N ALA A 82 -0.57 -29.90 -38.83
CA ALA A 82 -0.26 -30.08 -40.26
C ALA A 82 -1.48 -30.40 -41.15
N LEU A 83 -2.65 -30.73 -40.59
CA LEU A 83 -3.84 -31.14 -41.35
C LEU A 83 -4.73 -29.93 -41.70
N SER A 84 -5.20 -29.20 -40.69
CA SER A 84 -5.88 -27.91 -40.82
C SER A 84 -6.05 -27.26 -39.45
N LEU A 85 -6.25 -25.94 -39.39
CA LEU A 85 -6.50 -25.22 -38.14
C LEU A 85 -7.76 -25.72 -37.42
N ASP A 86 -8.84 -26.01 -38.17
CA ASP A 86 -10.09 -26.55 -37.61
C ASP A 86 -9.90 -27.95 -37.02
N ALA A 87 -9.17 -28.82 -37.72
CA ALA A 87 -8.89 -30.17 -37.24
C ALA A 87 -7.99 -30.18 -36.00
N ALA A 88 -7.05 -29.22 -35.91
CA ALA A 88 -6.22 -29.02 -34.73
C ALA A 88 -7.02 -28.47 -33.54
N PHE A 89 -7.93 -27.51 -33.77
CA PHE A 89 -8.79 -26.96 -32.72
C PHE A 89 -9.74 -28.02 -32.12
N LEU A 90 -10.32 -28.87 -32.97
CA LEU A 90 -11.24 -29.92 -32.52
C LEU A 90 -10.57 -31.03 -31.70
N VAL A 91 -9.24 -31.06 -31.58
CA VAL A 91 -8.54 -31.95 -30.65
C VAL A 91 -8.93 -31.65 -29.21
N GLY A 92 -9.07 -30.38 -28.82
CA GLY A 92 -9.41 -29.99 -27.44
C GLY A 92 -10.72 -30.63 -26.95
N PRO A 93 -11.86 -30.42 -27.64
CA PRO A 93 -13.10 -31.11 -27.32
C PRO A 93 -12.99 -32.64 -27.33
N GLN A 94 -12.18 -33.22 -28.22
CA GLN A 94 -11.95 -34.68 -28.25
C GLN A 94 -11.15 -35.18 -27.05
N LEU A 95 -10.16 -34.44 -26.58
CA LEU A 95 -9.43 -34.73 -25.35
C LEU A 95 -10.35 -34.60 -24.14
N HIS A 96 -11.17 -33.55 -24.11
CA HIS A 96 -12.16 -33.34 -23.05
C HIS A 96 -13.16 -34.53 -22.94
N MET A 97 -13.55 -35.11 -24.08
CA MET A 97 -14.33 -36.35 -24.13
C MET A 97 -13.52 -37.58 -23.70
N LEU A 98 -12.27 -37.71 -24.16
CA LEU A 98 -11.39 -38.84 -23.86
C LEU A 98 -11.04 -38.93 -22.37
N GLU A 99 -10.90 -37.78 -21.71
CA GLU A 99 -10.63 -37.64 -20.27
C GLU A 99 -11.89 -37.88 -19.42
N GLY A 100 -13.05 -38.10 -20.04
CA GLY A 100 -14.31 -38.37 -19.34
C GLY A 100 -14.96 -37.14 -18.72
N ALA A 101 -14.66 -35.94 -19.23
CA ALA A 101 -15.12 -34.71 -18.62
C ALA A 101 -16.57 -34.35 -19.02
N ALA A 102 -16.87 -34.39 -20.32
CA ALA A 102 -18.21 -34.23 -20.86
C ALA A 102 -18.26 -34.77 -22.30
N CYS A 103 -19.43 -35.13 -22.79
CA CYS A 103 -19.67 -35.36 -24.22
C CYS A 103 -19.88 -34.01 -24.92
N VAL A 104 -18.95 -33.61 -25.79
CA VAL A 104 -18.93 -32.27 -26.39
C VAL A 104 -19.43 -32.31 -27.83
N THR A 105 -20.50 -31.60 -28.14
CA THR A 105 -21.02 -31.45 -29.51
C THR A 105 -20.86 -29.99 -29.98
N PRO A 106 -20.09 -29.71 -31.04
CA PRO A 106 -20.02 -28.37 -31.61
C PRO A 106 -21.34 -28.03 -32.31
N ILE A 107 -21.92 -26.89 -31.97
CA ILE A 107 -23.12 -26.34 -32.61
C ILE A 107 -22.69 -25.34 -33.68
N GLN A 108 -21.83 -24.38 -33.29
CA GLN A 108 -21.28 -23.36 -34.18
C GLN A 108 -19.81 -23.14 -33.85
N LEU A 109 -18.97 -22.96 -34.87
CA LEU A 109 -17.58 -22.61 -34.70
C LEU A 109 -17.14 -21.74 -35.88
N ASP A 110 -16.74 -20.50 -35.59
CA ASP A 110 -16.10 -19.57 -36.51
C ASP A 110 -14.92 -18.92 -35.79
N PHE A 111 -13.72 -19.06 -36.34
CA PHE A 111 -12.55 -18.42 -35.76
C PHE A 111 -11.49 -18.11 -36.81
N ASP A 112 -10.75 -17.04 -36.53
CA ASP A 112 -9.58 -16.64 -37.30
C ASP A 112 -8.53 -16.10 -36.34
N ALA A 113 -7.46 -16.87 -36.15
CA ALA A 113 -6.36 -16.52 -35.26
C ALA A 113 -5.59 -15.28 -35.72
N ALA A 114 -5.54 -14.98 -37.02
CA ALA A 114 -4.81 -13.84 -37.55
C ALA A 114 -5.53 -12.52 -37.25
N THR A 115 -6.86 -12.49 -37.36
CA THR A 115 -7.68 -11.31 -37.04
C THR A 115 -8.12 -11.26 -35.58
N GLY A 116 -7.96 -12.36 -34.84
CA GLY A 116 -8.38 -12.48 -33.44
C GLY A 116 -9.89 -12.62 -33.27
N ARG A 117 -10.63 -12.94 -34.34
CA ARG A 117 -12.08 -13.20 -34.34
C ARG A 117 -12.36 -14.59 -33.79
N PHE A 118 -13.30 -14.71 -32.88
CA PHE A 118 -13.74 -16.01 -32.37
C PHE A 118 -15.22 -16.00 -31.99
N SER A 119 -15.96 -16.99 -32.45
CA SER A 119 -17.32 -17.31 -32.02
C SER A 119 -17.50 -18.82 -31.97
N GLY A 120 -17.77 -19.36 -30.79
CA GLY A 120 -17.95 -20.79 -30.59
C GLY A 120 -19.16 -21.08 -29.73
N GLU A 121 -19.95 -22.08 -30.13
CA GLU A 121 -21.08 -22.59 -29.38
C GLU A 121 -21.04 -24.11 -29.31
N PHE A 122 -21.14 -24.66 -28.10
CA PHE A 122 -21.02 -26.09 -27.86
C PHE A 122 -22.06 -26.56 -26.86
N ARG A 123 -22.56 -27.78 -27.09
CA ARG A 123 -23.39 -28.53 -26.16
C ARG A 123 -22.52 -29.54 -25.40
N TRP A 124 -22.72 -29.60 -24.09
CA TRP A 124 -22.12 -30.59 -23.20
C TRP A 124 -23.20 -31.47 -22.60
N ASP A 125 -23.15 -32.75 -22.95
CA ASP A 125 -23.94 -33.80 -22.31
C ASP A 125 -23.07 -34.55 -21.30
N ASN A 126 -23.67 -35.09 -20.25
CA ASN A 126 -22.97 -35.89 -19.22
C ASN A 126 -21.77 -35.18 -18.56
N SER A 127 -21.89 -33.87 -18.30
CA SER A 127 -20.88 -33.12 -17.53
C SER A 127 -20.72 -33.73 -16.13
N TRP A 128 -19.51 -34.21 -15.82
CA TRP A 128 -19.20 -34.74 -14.49
C TRP A 128 -19.39 -33.67 -13.41
N GLU A 129 -19.08 -32.41 -13.75
CA GLU A 129 -19.09 -31.29 -12.83
C GLU A 129 -20.52 -30.86 -12.49
N ALA A 130 -21.41 -30.81 -13.49
CA ALA A 130 -22.83 -30.55 -13.28
C ALA A 130 -23.49 -31.66 -12.45
N TYR A 131 -23.16 -32.92 -12.74
CA TYR A 131 -23.64 -34.07 -11.98
C TYR A 131 -23.16 -34.00 -10.52
N ALA A 132 -21.86 -33.80 -10.31
CA ALA A 132 -21.25 -33.72 -8.99
C ALA A 132 -21.85 -32.58 -8.15
N HIS A 133 -22.02 -31.40 -8.75
CA HIS A 133 -22.63 -30.27 -8.08
C HIS A 133 -24.08 -30.57 -7.67
N ARG A 134 -24.88 -31.10 -8.60
CA ARG A 134 -26.29 -31.40 -8.33
C ARG A 134 -26.47 -32.47 -7.26
N HIS A 135 -25.60 -33.48 -7.25
CA HIS A 135 -25.62 -34.52 -6.23
C HIS A 135 -25.26 -33.98 -4.83
N ALA A 136 -24.33 -33.03 -4.75
CA ALA A 136 -23.88 -32.46 -3.49
C ALA A 136 -24.82 -31.38 -2.92
N PHE A 137 -25.34 -30.50 -3.79
CA PHE A 137 -26.02 -29.27 -3.39
C PHE A 137 -27.48 -29.17 -3.84
N GLY A 138 -27.96 -30.11 -4.66
CA GLY A 138 -29.29 -30.00 -5.29
C GLY A 138 -29.28 -29.08 -6.51
N LEU A 139 -30.41 -28.44 -6.82
CA LEU A 139 -30.53 -27.55 -7.97
C LEU A 139 -29.73 -26.26 -7.73
N ALA A 140 -28.82 -25.94 -8.64
CA ALA A 140 -28.02 -24.73 -8.58
C ALA A 140 -28.77 -23.53 -9.17
N GLU A 141 -28.68 -22.36 -8.53
CA GLU A 141 -29.23 -21.11 -9.07
C GLU A 141 -28.43 -20.57 -10.26
N THR A 142 -27.14 -20.93 -10.34
CA THR A 142 -26.24 -20.48 -11.41
C THR A 142 -25.44 -21.65 -11.98
N PRO A 143 -24.96 -21.53 -13.23
CA PRO A 143 -24.18 -22.59 -13.87
C PRO A 143 -22.95 -23.03 -13.06
N ALA A 144 -22.68 -24.34 -13.09
CA ALA A 144 -21.76 -24.98 -12.15
C ALA A 144 -20.49 -25.58 -12.79
N CYS A 145 -20.37 -25.61 -14.12
CA CYS A 145 -19.25 -26.28 -14.80
C CYS A 145 -17.99 -25.39 -14.87
N TRP A 146 -17.48 -24.97 -13.72
CA TRP A 146 -16.37 -24.01 -13.60
C TRP A 146 -15.03 -24.55 -14.11
N VAL A 147 -14.68 -25.80 -13.77
CA VAL A 147 -13.46 -26.45 -14.27
C VAL A 147 -13.55 -26.63 -15.78
N LEU A 148 -14.69 -27.11 -16.28
CA LEU A 148 -14.88 -27.35 -17.72
C LEU A 148 -14.86 -26.04 -18.52
N LEU A 149 -15.47 -24.97 -18.00
CA LEU A 149 -15.41 -23.63 -18.60
C LEU A 149 -13.99 -23.06 -18.59
N GLY A 150 -13.27 -23.28 -17.49
CA GLY A 150 -11.85 -22.97 -17.39
C GLY A 150 -11.06 -23.65 -18.49
N TYR A 151 -11.23 -24.96 -18.66
CA TYR A 151 -10.59 -25.74 -19.73
C TYR A 151 -10.87 -25.18 -21.12
N ALA A 152 -12.15 -24.99 -21.47
CA ALA A 152 -12.55 -24.47 -22.78
C ALA A 152 -11.94 -23.09 -23.05
N SER A 153 -11.97 -22.20 -22.04
CA SER A 153 -11.39 -20.85 -22.13
C SER A 153 -9.88 -20.91 -22.27
N GLY A 154 -9.18 -21.73 -21.49
CA GLY A 154 -7.72 -21.88 -21.52
C GLY A 154 -7.21 -22.47 -22.81
N TYR A 155 -7.86 -23.52 -23.29
CA TYR A 155 -7.54 -24.17 -24.56
C TYR A 155 -7.69 -23.19 -25.73
N THR A 156 -8.85 -22.55 -25.81
CA THR A 156 -9.16 -21.62 -26.91
C THR A 156 -8.29 -20.37 -26.84
N SER A 157 -8.03 -19.83 -25.66
CA SER A 157 -7.15 -18.68 -25.48
C SER A 157 -5.72 -18.98 -25.90
N ALA A 158 -5.21 -20.16 -25.52
CA ALA A 158 -3.91 -20.61 -25.98
C ALA A 158 -3.88 -20.74 -27.50
N PHE A 159 -4.95 -21.23 -28.15
CA PHE A 159 -5.05 -21.37 -29.60
C PHE A 159 -5.09 -20.02 -30.33
N MET A 160 -5.89 -19.08 -29.83
CA MET A 160 -6.13 -17.76 -30.43
C MET A 160 -5.08 -16.70 -30.10
N GLY A 161 -4.22 -16.93 -29.10
CA GLY A 161 -3.21 -15.96 -28.66
C GLY A 161 -3.77 -14.76 -27.89
N ARG A 162 -5.07 -14.77 -27.54
CA ARG A 162 -5.75 -13.76 -26.73
C ARG A 162 -6.76 -14.42 -25.79
N LEU A 163 -7.21 -13.70 -24.75
CA LEU A 163 -8.18 -14.24 -23.80
C LEU A 163 -9.57 -14.41 -24.44
N ILE A 164 -9.95 -15.67 -24.63
CA ILE A 164 -11.31 -16.10 -24.99
C ILE A 164 -11.99 -16.64 -23.75
N VAL A 165 -13.18 -16.13 -23.47
CA VAL A 165 -13.99 -16.55 -22.31
C VAL A 165 -15.22 -17.28 -22.80
N PHE A 166 -15.43 -18.48 -22.26
CA PHE A 166 -16.66 -19.23 -22.39
C PHE A 166 -17.59 -18.98 -21.20
N LYS A 167 -18.88 -18.91 -21.49
CA LYS A 167 -19.95 -18.88 -20.48
C LYS A 167 -20.98 -19.95 -20.77
N GLU A 168 -21.49 -20.56 -19.70
CA GLU A 168 -22.67 -21.40 -19.79
C GLU A 168 -23.92 -20.52 -19.93
N THR A 169 -24.65 -20.67 -21.04
CA THR A 169 -25.98 -20.09 -21.23
C THR A 169 -27.07 -21.00 -20.67
N CYS A 170 -26.78 -22.29 -20.53
CA CYS A 170 -27.65 -23.31 -19.95
C CYS A 170 -26.78 -24.35 -19.21
N CYS A 171 -27.27 -24.92 -18.11
CA CYS A 171 -26.52 -25.89 -17.30
C CYS A 171 -27.42 -26.97 -16.70
N ALA A 172 -26.98 -28.23 -16.77
CA ALA A 172 -27.70 -29.36 -16.20
C ALA A 172 -27.78 -29.33 -14.65
N ALA A 173 -26.84 -28.64 -14.00
CA ALA A 173 -26.90 -28.41 -12.55
C ALA A 173 -28.08 -27.50 -12.15
N CYS A 174 -28.51 -26.62 -13.06
CA CYS A 174 -29.67 -25.74 -12.88
C CYS A 174 -31.00 -26.40 -13.26
N GLY A 175 -30.99 -27.69 -13.63
CA GLY A 175 -32.19 -28.46 -13.97
C GLY A 175 -32.44 -28.62 -15.47
N ALA A 176 -31.56 -28.12 -16.34
CA ALA A 176 -31.62 -28.43 -17.77
C ALA A 176 -31.23 -29.89 -18.06
N ASP A 177 -31.56 -30.38 -19.26
CA ASP A 177 -31.17 -31.72 -19.74
C ASP A 177 -29.71 -31.80 -20.22
N HIS A 178 -29.08 -30.66 -20.51
CA HIS A 178 -27.70 -30.53 -20.94
C HIS A 178 -27.09 -29.20 -20.48
N CYS A 179 -25.79 -29.02 -20.72
CA CYS A 179 -25.15 -27.70 -20.59
C CYS A 179 -24.84 -27.14 -21.98
N GLN A 180 -24.89 -25.82 -22.12
CA GLN A 180 -24.60 -25.12 -23.36
C GLN A 180 -23.68 -23.95 -23.08
N ILE A 181 -22.59 -23.85 -23.86
CA ILE A 181 -21.56 -22.84 -23.68
C ILE A 181 -21.38 -21.99 -24.92
N VAL A 182 -21.12 -20.70 -24.72
CA VAL A 182 -20.81 -19.73 -25.78
C VAL A 182 -19.47 -19.07 -25.45
N GLY A 183 -18.56 -19.07 -26.42
CA GLY A 183 -17.22 -18.49 -26.31
C GLY A 183 -17.02 -17.31 -27.25
N ARG A 184 -16.46 -16.22 -26.70
CA ARG A 184 -16.11 -14.99 -27.42
C ARG A 184 -14.87 -14.36 -26.80
N PRO A 185 -14.12 -13.51 -27.51
CA PRO A 185 -13.10 -12.69 -26.90
C PRO A 185 -13.61 -11.90 -25.70
N VAL A 186 -12.79 -11.81 -24.65
CA VAL A 186 -13.22 -11.21 -23.37
C VAL A 186 -13.79 -9.79 -23.53
N ASP A 187 -13.24 -9.01 -24.47
CA ASP A 187 -13.60 -7.62 -24.70
C ASP A 187 -14.99 -7.45 -25.36
N GLU A 188 -15.55 -8.53 -25.91
CA GLU A 188 -16.89 -8.53 -26.52
C GLU A 188 -18.01 -8.83 -25.50
N TRP A 189 -17.65 -9.21 -24.27
CA TRP A 189 -18.60 -9.41 -23.20
C TRP A 189 -18.90 -8.09 -22.47
N PRO A 190 -20.18 -7.76 -22.18
CA PRO A 190 -20.54 -6.51 -21.49
C PRO A 190 -19.97 -6.41 -20.06
N ASP A 191 -19.71 -7.56 -19.44
CA ASP A 191 -19.17 -7.77 -18.10
C ASP A 191 -17.69 -8.22 -18.14
N ALA A 192 -16.93 -7.79 -19.14
CA ALA A 192 -15.54 -8.21 -19.36
C ALA A 192 -14.65 -8.11 -18.10
N ALA A 193 -14.78 -7.03 -17.32
CA ALA A 193 -14.01 -6.85 -16.09
C ALA A 193 -14.33 -7.92 -15.03
N GLU A 194 -15.61 -8.27 -14.88
CA GLU A 194 -16.04 -9.35 -13.99
C GLU A 194 -15.52 -10.70 -14.46
N GLN A 195 -15.44 -10.94 -15.77
CA GLN A 195 -14.95 -12.21 -16.29
C GLN A 195 -13.44 -12.38 -16.10
N ARG A 196 -12.65 -11.32 -16.26
CA ARG A 196 -11.17 -11.37 -16.08
C ARG A 196 -10.77 -11.82 -14.68
N GLN A 197 -11.51 -11.42 -13.66
CA GLN A 197 -11.22 -11.78 -12.26
C GLN A 197 -11.18 -13.30 -12.00
N TYR A 198 -11.84 -14.12 -12.82
CA TYR A 198 -11.84 -15.58 -12.68
C TYR A 198 -10.57 -16.25 -13.21
N PHE A 199 -9.75 -15.49 -13.95
CA PHE A 199 -8.52 -15.97 -14.60
C PHE A 199 -7.26 -15.30 -14.05
N GLU A 200 -7.40 -14.28 -13.19
CA GLU A 200 -6.31 -13.57 -12.53
C GLU A 200 -5.88 -14.24 -11.22
N ASP A 201 -4.60 -14.10 -10.88
CA ASP A 201 -4.01 -14.63 -9.65
C ASP A 201 -4.33 -13.67 -8.50
N ASP A 202 -5.38 -13.98 -7.73
CA ASP A 202 -5.78 -13.23 -6.54
C ASP A 202 -5.53 -14.08 -5.27
N SER A 203 -4.71 -13.57 -4.35
CA SER A 203 -4.36 -14.23 -3.09
C SER A 203 -5.34 -13.83 -1.99
N LEU A 204 -6.19 -14.77 -1.56
CA LEU A 204 -7.02 -14.55 -0.36
C LEU A 204 -6.17 -14.32 0.88
N LEU A 205 -4.98 -14.92 0.97
CA LEU A 205 -4.09 -14.72 2.12
C LEU A 205 -3.65 -13.26 2.21
N ASP A 206 -3.36 -12.62 1.07
CA ASP A 206 -2.96 -11.21 1.02
C ASP A 206 -4.14 -10.31 1.40
N THR A 207 -5.35 -10.66 0.93
CA THR A 207 -6.57 -9.96 1.30
C THR A 207 -6.87 -10.08 2.80
N ILE A 208 -6.75 -11.28 3.38
CA ILE A 208 -6.95 -11.54 4.81
C ILE A 208 -5.87 -10.82 5.63
N ALA A 209 -4.61 -10.86 5.22
CA ALA A 209 -3.53 -10.15 5.89
C ALA A 209 -3.78 -8.63 5.88
N ALA A 210 -4.16 -8.07 4.73
CA ALA A 210 -4.48 -6.65 4.60
C ALA A 210 -5.72 -6.26 5.40
N LEU A 211 -6.74 -7.13 5.48
CA LEU A 211 -7.92 -6.90 6.32
C LEU A 211 -7.58 -6.98 7.81
N ASN A 212 -6.75 -7.93 8.23
CA ASN A 212 -6.29 -8.02 9.61
C ASN A 212 -5.47 -6.80 10.00
N GLU A 213 -4.59 -6.31 9.12
CA GLU A 213 -3.84 -5.08 9.34
C GLU A 213 -4.77 -3.87 9.44
N GLN A 214 -5.77 -3.76 8.56
CA GLN A 214 -6.79 -2.71 8.64
C GLN A 214 -7.64 -2.80 9.90
N VAL A 215 -8.02 -4.01 10.34
CA VAL A 215 -8.77 -4.22 11.58
C VAL A 215 -7.90 -3.85 12.78
N GLN A 216 -6.63 -4.24 12.83
CA GLN A 216 -5.72 -3.82 13.89
C GLN A 216 -5.51 -2.30 13.90
N ALA A 217 -5.38 -1.69 12.73
CA ALA A 217 -5.30 -0.24 12.58
C ALA A 217 -6.60 0.45 13.03
N LEU A 218 -7.78 -0.11 12.70
CA LEU A 218 -9.06 0.43 13.17
C LEU A 218 -9.24 0.22 14.66
N VAL A 219 -8.89 -0.95 15.20
CA VAL A 219 -8.95 -1.24 16.64
C VAL A 219 -8.07 -0.26 17.40
N THR A 220 -6.82 -0.05 16.96
CA THR A 220 -5.93 0.97 17.57
C THR A 220 -6.47 2.40 17.39
N THR A 221 -7.17 2.69 16.29
CA THR A 221 -7.83 3.99 16.05
C THR A 221 -9.09 4.18 16.93
N ILE A 222 -9.86 3.13 17.17
CA ILE A 222 -11.07 3.14 18.00
C ILE A 222 -10.69 3.13 19.48
N GLU A 223 -9.69 2.36 19.88
CA GLU A 223 -9.09 2.42 21.22
C GLU A 223 -8.50 3.82 21.49
N SER A 224 -8.02 4.52 20.47
CA SER A 224 -7.58 5.92 20.58
C SER A 224 -8.70 6.96 20.46
N ALA A 225 -9.89 6.60 19.95
CA ALA A 225 -11.06 7.48 19.82
C ALA A 225 -12.10 7.28 20.94
N GLY A 226 -12.14 6.11 21.57
CA GLY A 226 -13.16 5.69 22.55
C GLY A 226 -12.80 5.98 24.01
N GLU A 227 -11.52 6.17 24.33
CA GLU A 227 -11.09 6.64 25.65
C GLU A 227 -9.96 7.68 25.49
N PRO A 228 -10.14 8.94 25.91
CA PRO A 228 -9.12 9.99 25.82
C PRO A 228 -7.83 9.74 26.63
N GLY A 229 -7.63 8.53 27.18
CA GLY A 229 -6.60 8.21 28.15
C GLY A 229 -5.46 7.31 27.66
N ILE A 230 -5.67 6.39 26.69
CA ILE A 230 -4.74 5.25 26.56
C ILE A 230 -3.61 5.48 25.53
N SER A 231 -3.83 6.16 24.39
CA SER A 231 -2.74 6.33 23.38
C SER A 231 -1.94 7.63 23.49
N ALA A 232 -2.40 8.63 24.25
CA ALA A 232 -1.75 9.93 24.31
C ALA A 232 -0.39 9.95 25.04
N GLY A 233 -0.12 8.95 25.89
CA GLY A 233 1.13 8.83 26.67
C GLY A 233 2.08 7.71 26.25
N MET A 234 1.85 7.03 25.11
CA MET A 234 2.82 6.04 24.63
C MET A 234 4.09 6.74 24.16
N LEU A 235 5.14 6.61 24.95
CA LEU A 235 6.47 7.11 24.65
C LEU A 235 7.24 6.03 23.87
N VAL A 236 7.60 6.35 22.62
CA VAL A 236 8.34 5.44 21.73
C VAL A 236 9.82 5.78 21.77
N GLY A 237 10.65 4.83 22.19
CA GLY A 237 12.10 4.95 22.18
C GLY A 237 12.80 3.76 22.87
N ALA A 238 13.93 3.32 22.32
CA ALA A 238 14.77 2.24 22.79
C ALA A 238 16.20 2.69 23.15
N SER A 239 16.57 3.94 22.83
CA SER A 239 17.90 4.49 23.09
C SER A 239 18.19 4.59 24.60
N PRO A 240 19.43 4.36 25.05
CA PRO A 240 19.78 4.44 26.47
C PRO A 240 19.44 5.79 27.11
N ALA A 241 19.71 6.90 26.41
CA ALA A 241 19.43 8.25 26.89
C ALA A 241 17.92 8.51 27.07
N PHE A 242 17.08 7.97 26.16
CA PHE A 242 15.63 8.05 26.30
C PHE A 242 15.12 7.18 27.45
N GLN A 243 15.66 5.97 27.59
CA GLN A 243 15.29 5.04 28.66
C GLN A 243 15.63 5.61 30.04
N GLU A 244 16.73 6.34 30.19
CA GLU A 244 17.06 7.06 31.42
C GLU A 244 16.03 8.14 31.75
N ALA A 245 15.70 9.01 30.79
CA ALA A 245 14.67 10.04 30.97
C ALA A 245 13.29 9.42 31.30
N HIS A 246 12.94 8.31 30.65
CA HIS A 246 11.71 7.56 30.90
C HIS A 246 11.70 6.92 32.29
N ALA A 247 12.83 6.37 32.75
CA ALA A 247 12.94 5.81 34.10
C ALA A 247 12.78 6.90 35.18
N LEU A 248 13.35 8.09 34.98
CA LEU A 248 13.12 9.24 35.85
C LEU A 248 11.65 9.67 35.85
N LEU A 249 11.02 9.71 34.68
CA LEU A 249 9.59 10.01 34.54
C LEU A 249 8.73 9.06 35.38
N ASN A 250 8.99 7.75 35.27
CA ASN A 250 8.23 6.73 36.00
C ASN A 250 8.39 6.84 37.52
N ARG A 251 9.60 7.17 38.01
CA ARG A 251 9.81 7.43 39.45
C ARG A 251 9.05 8.69 39.89
N ALA A 252 9.09 9.75 39.09
CA ALA A 252 8.34 10.97 39.40
C ALA A 252 6.83 10.73 39.38
N ALA A 253 6.32 9.88 38.50
CA ALA A 253 4.89 9.60 38.33
C ALA A 253 4.23 9.14 39.64
N ALA A 254 4.92 8.30 40.42
CA ALA A 254 4.48 7.80 41.73
C ALA A 254 4.43 8.87 42.84
N THR A 255 4.88 10.10 42.58
CA THR A 255 4.96 11.19 43.56
C THR A 255 4.14 12.41 43.15
N GLN A 256 4.03 13.38 44.06
CA GLN A 256 3.39 14.68 43.81
C GLN A 256 4.41 15.80 43.51
N VAL A 257 5.67 15.45 43.27
CA VAL A 257 6.74 16.44 43.07
C VAL A 257 6.49 17.28 41.81
N THR A 258 6.88 18.55 41.88
CA THR A 258 6.97 19.43 40.70
C THR A 258 8.08 18.92 39.79
N VAL A 259 7.74 18.67 38.54
CA VAL A 259 8.68 18.17 37.52
C VAL A 259 9.01 19.29 36.54
N LEU A 260 10.30 19.45 36.24
CA LEU A 260 10.80 20.37 35.23
C LEU A 260 11.34 19.57 34.04
N LEU A 261 10.65 19.63 32.91
CA LEU A 261 11.06 19.01 31.65
C LEU A 261 11.94 20.00 30.88
N THR A 262 13.20 19.63 30.65
CA THR A 262 14.14 20.42 29.86
C THR A 262 14.45 19.72 28.56
N GLY A 263 14.76 20.49 27.52
CA GLY A 263 15.14 19.96 26.22
C GLY A 263 14.72 20.89 25.09
N GLU A 264 15.27 20.63 23.90
CA GLU A 264 15.04 21.45 22.72
C GLU A 264 13.56 21.52 22.30
N THR A 265 13.23 22.47 21.43
CA THR A 265 11.90 22.55 20.84
C THR A 265 11.65 21.30 19.97
N GLY A 266 10.46 20.70 20.09
CA GLY A 266 10.07 19.55 19.28
C GLY A 266 10.52 18.17 19.79
N VAL A 267 11.18 18.06 20.95
CA VAL A 267 11.60 16.74 21.52
C VAL A 267 10.46 15.90 22.11
N GLY A 268 9.27 16.49 22.27
CA GLY A 268 8.08 15.81 22.81
C GLY A 268 7.76 16.11 24.29
N LYS A 269 8.13 17.28 24.82
CA LYS A 269 7.89 17.67 26.23
C LYS A 269 6.43 17.49 26.69
N GLU A 270 5.46 17.85 25.85
CA GLU A 270 4.04 17.64 26.17
C GLU A 270 3.66 16.14 26.30
N ARG A 271 4.21 15.28 25.44
CA ARG A 271 3.98 13.82 25.52
C ARG A 271 4.53 13.26 26.83
N PHE A 272 5.70 13.72 27.27
CA PHE A 272 6.26 13.36 28.58
C PHE A 272 5.38 13.84 29.73
N ALA A 273 4.85 15.07 29.68
CA ALA A 273 3.94 15.57 30.71
C ALA A 273 2.63 14.77 30.79
N ARG A 274 2.08 14.35 29.64
CA ARG A 274 0.89 13.49 29.58
C ARG A 274 1.18 12.10 30.13
N ALA A 275 2.28 11.47 29.74
CA ALA A 275 2.71 10.18 30.27
C ALA A 275 2.92 10.23 31.79
N LEU A 276 3.54 11.30 32.31
CA LEU A 276 3.70 11.52 33.75
C LEU A 276 2.37 11.58 34.49
N HIS A 277 1.38 12.31 33.93
CA HIS A 277 0.05 12.41 34.50
C HIS A 277 -0.67 11.06 34.53
N GLN A 278 -0.64 10.34 33.41
CA GLN A 278 -1.27 9.02 33.26
C GLN A 278 -0.66 7.96 34.17
N GLY A 279 0.65 8.01 34.41
CA GLY A 279 1.34 7.12 35.36
C GLY A 279 1.17 7.50 36.83
N SER A 280 0.43 8.57 37.14
CA SER A 280 0.32 9.11 38.50
C SER A 280 -0.98 8.75 39.20
N ALA A 281 -1.01 8.93 40.54
CA ALA A 281 -2.24 8.82 41.33
C ALA A 281 -3.35 9.80 40.92
N ARG A 282 -3.06 10.78 40.05
CA ARG A 282 -4.01 11.77 39.53
C ARG A 282 -4.48 11.48 38.10
N ALA A 283 -4.22 10.29 37.55
CA ALA A 283 -4.58 9.93 36.18
C ALA A 283 -6.09 10.05 35.87
N GLY A 284 -6.96 9.90 36.88
CA GLY A 284 -8.41 10.12 36.75
C GLY A 284 -8.86 11.59 36.86
N GLY A 285 -7.95 12.51 37.19
CA GLY A 285 -8.22 13.94 37.30
C GLY A 285 -7.93 14.71 36.00
N PRO A 286 -8.22 16.02 35.93
CA PRO A 286 -8.01 16.80 34.72
C PRO A 286 -6.51 16.99 34.41
N PHE A 287 -6.14 16.86 33.14
CA PHE A 287 -4.85 17.32 32.61
C PHE A 287 -5.06 18.60 31.79
N ILE A 288 -4.54 19.73 32.28
CA ILE A 288 -4.65 21.02 31.60
C ILE A 288 -3.27 21.45 31.10
N ALA A 289 -3.13 21.63 29.78
CA ALA A 289 -1.91 22.15 29.17
C ALA A 289 -2.07 23.62 28.77
N VAL A 290 -1.03 24.42 29.01
CA VAL A 290 -0.95 25.84 28.64
C VAL A 290 0.44 26.12 28.08
N ASN A 291 0.51 26.73 26.89
CA ASN A 291 1.76 27.23 26.34
C ASN A 291 1.89 28.71 26.70
N CYS A 292 2.93 29.05 27.48
CA CYS A 292 3.15 30.40 27.99
C CYS A 292 3.61 31.39 26.91
N ALA A 293 4.27 30.90 25.85
CA ALA A 293 4.74 31.73 24.74
C ALA A 293 3.64 32.06 23.72
N ALA A 294 2.52 31.31 23.70
CA ALA A 294 1.46 31.45 22.71
C ALA A 294 0.46 32.60 23.00
N LEU A 295 0.50 33.20 24.19
CA LEU A 295 -0.46 34.21 24.63
C LEU A 295 0.24 35.55 24.96
N PRO A 296 -0.38 36.70 24.62
CA PRO A 296 0.08 37.99 25.11
C PRO A 296 0.13 38.06 26.64
N ALA A 297 1.10 38.81 27.18
CA ALA A 297 1.35 38.94 28.62
C ALA A 297 0.09 39.32 29.44
N ASP A 298 -0.78 40.15 28.88
CA ASP A 298 -2.01 40.60 29.55
C ASP A 298 -3.11 39.52 29.58
N LEU A 299 -3.11 38.59 28.61
CA LEU A 299 -4.11 37.52 28.50
C LEU A 299 -3.69 36.25 29.25
N ILE A 300 -2.39 35.97 29.34
CA ILE A 300 -1.89 34.79 30.06
C ILE A 300 -2.21 34.86 31.56
N GLU A 301 -2.21 36.04 32.17
CA GLU A 301 -2.59 36.21 33.57
C GLU A 301 -4.05 35.80 33.81
N ALA A 302 -4.98 36.34 33.01
CA ALA A 302 -6.40 36.02 33.09
C ALA A 302 -6.69 34.56 32.75
N GLU A 303 -5.96 33.95 31.80
CA GLU A 303 -6.09 32.53 31.52
C GLU A 303 -5.58 31.67 32.68
N LEU A 304 -4.39 31.92 33.22
CA LEU A 304 -3.80 31.08 34.28
C LEU A 304 -4.58 31.18 35.59
N PHE A 305 -4.84 32.40 36.07
CA PHE A 305 -5.37 32.66 37.41
C PHE A 305 -6.87 32.97 37.44
N GLY A 306 -7.49 33.24 36.28
CA GLY A 306 -8.88 33.62 36.17
C GLY A 306 -9.10 35.12 36.34
N VAL A 307 -10.32 35.57 36.03
CA VAL A 307 -10.70 36.99 36.06
C VAL A 307 -12.05 37.16 36.74
N GLU A 308 -12.17 38.17 37.61
CA GLU A 308 -13.46 38.60 38.15
C GLU A 308 -14.14 39.66 37.28
N ARG A 309 -15.46 39.73 37.39
CA ARG A 309 -16.24 40.74 36.67
C ARG A 309 -15.76 42.15 37.04
N GLY A 310 -15.40 42.95 36.04
CA GLY A 310 -14.95 44.33 36.24
C GLY A 310 -13.44 44.51 36.46
N ALA A 311 -12.63 43.44 36.32
CA ALA A 311 -11.17 43.53 36.50
C ALA A 311 -10.43 44.35 35.42
N TYR A 312 -10.99 44.47 34.21
CA TYR A 312 -10.50 45.34 33.13
C TYR A 312 -11.65 45.70 32.16
N THR A 313 -11.41 46.66 31.25
CA THR A 313 -12.38 47.09 30.23
C THR A 313 -12.71 45.94 29.27
N GLY A 314 -13.90 45.31 29.43
CA GLY A 314 -14.34 44.15 28.65
C GLY A 314 -14.61 42.88 29.47
N ALA A 315 -14.25 42.86 30.76
CA ALA A 315 -14.50 41.72 31.66
C ALA A 315 -15.97 41.69 32.15
N HIS A 316 -16.91 41.39 31.24
CA HIS A 316 -18.35 41.33 31.53
C HIS A 316 -18.78 40.10 32.33
N VAL A 317 -17.97 39.03 32.32
CA VAL A 317 -18.27 37.74 32.96
C VAL A 317 -17.04 37.24 33.73
N SER A 318 -17.25 36.67 34.91
CA SER A 318 -16.19 36.02 35.72
C SER A 318 -15.81 34.67 35.09
N ARG A 319 -14.51 34.38 34.95
CA ARG A 319 -14.01 33.17 34.29
C ARG A 319 -12.95 32.49 35.14
N SER A 320 -13.09 31.18 35.33
CA SER A 320 -12.13 30.37 36.09
C SER A 320 -10.81 30.23 35.34
N GLY A 321 -9.72 30.33 36.11
CA GLY A 321 -8.36 30.15 35.59
C GLY A 321 -8.01 28.69 35.30
N ARG A 322 -6.89 28.48 34.61
CA ARG A 322 -6.34 27.14 34.33
C ARG A 322 -5.95 26.39 35.60
N PHE A 323 -5.50 27.10 36.64
CA PHE A 323 -5.26 26.48 37.95
C PHE A 323 -6.55 25.91 38.58
N GLU A 324 -7.64 26.68 38.60
CA GLU A 324 -8.94 26.19 39.11
C GLU A 324 -9.45 24.99 38.30
N ARG A 325 -9.29 25.05 36.96
CA ARG A 325 -9.71 23.97 36.06
C ARG A 325 -8.87 22.70 36.18
N ALA A 326 -7.65 22.81 36.71
CA ALA A 326 -6.74 21.70 36.94
C ALA A 326 -6.83 21.15 38.38
N ASP A 327 -7.75 21.67 39.21
CA ASP A 327 -7.90 21.25 40.59
C ASP A 327 -8.16 19.74 40.71
N GLY A 328 -7.49 19.08 41.65
CA GLY A 328 -7.45 17.63 41.78
C GLY A 328 -6.64 16.89 40.71
N GLY A 329 -6.13 17.61 39.70
CA GLY A 329 -5.44 17.05 38.53
C GLY A 329 -4.01 17.55 38.37
N THR A 330 -3.60 17.79 37.12
CA THR A 330 -2.25 18.22 36.73
C THR A 330 -2.31 19.40 35.77
N LEU A 331 -1.53 20.44 36.04
CA LEU A 331 -1.32 21.58 35.15
C LEU A 331 0.07 21.48 34.51
N PHE A 332 0.11 21.46 33.19
CA PHE A 332 1.32 21.51 32.38
C PHE A 332 1.53 22.93 31.83
N LEU A 333 2.66 23.55 32.18
CA LEU A 333 3.09 24.83 31.66
C LEU A 333 4.26 24.62 30.68
N ASP A 334 4.00 24.81 29.39
CA ASP A 334 5.02 24.76 28.35
C ASP A 334 5.64 26.14 28.14
N GLU A 335 6.95 26.15 27.87
CA GLU A 335 7.79 27.35 27.78
C GLU A 335 7.68 28.29 29.00
N VAL A 336 7.81 27.71 30.21
CA VAL A 336 7.76 28.46 31.49
C VAL A 336 8.80 29.58 31.59
N GLY A 337 9.91 29.45 30.86
CA GLY A 337 10.98 30.45 30.79
C GLY A 337 10.55 31.78 30.16
N ASP A 338 9.46 31.78 29.38
CA ASP A 338 8.89 32.97 28.74
C ASP A 338 7.83 33.68 29.59
N LEU A 339 7.58 33.22 30.82
CA LEU A 339 6.64 33.88 31.72
C LEU A 339 7.13 35.28 32.11
N PRO A 340 6.27 36.32 32.02
CA PRO A 340 6.59 37.64 32.55
C PRO A 340 6.92 37.63 34.04
N LEU A 341 7.90 38.44 34.48
CA LEU A 341 8.35 38.54 35.88
C LEU A 341 7.21 38.71 36.92
N PRO A 342 6.16 39.53 36.68
CA PRO A 342 5.05 39.64 37.62
C PRO A 342 4.30 38.32 37.83
N LEU A 343 4.14 37.52 36.77
CA LEU A 343 3.46 36.23 36.82
C LEU A 343 4.31 35.14 37.44
N GLN A 344 5.65 35.25 37.33
CA GLN A 344 6.57 34.37 38.06
C GLN A 344 6.37 34.50 39.58
N ALA A 345 6.13 35.72 40.09
CA ALA A 345 5.85 35.93 41.52
C ALA A 345 4.52 35.30 41.95
N LYS A 346 3.48 35.38 41.10
CA LYS A 346 2.19 34.73 41.37
C LYS A 346 2.31 33.21 41.33
N LEU A 347 3.01 32.66 40.35
CA LEU A 347 3.27 31.22 40.24
C LEU A 347 4.02 30.68 41.47
N LEU A 348 4.99 31.45 41.99
CA LEU A 348 5.70 31.10 43.22
C LEU A 348 4.76 30.98 44.43
N ARG A 349 3.79 31.89 44.58
CA ARG A 349 2.77 31.80 45.65
C ARG A 349 1.93 30.53 45.53
N VAL A 350 1.51 30.16 44.32
CA VAL A 350 0.76 28.91 44.12
C VAL A 350 1.58 27.68 44.53
N LEU A 351 2.87 27.66 44.20
CA LEU A 351 3.78 26.57 44.56
C LEU A 351 4.09 26.49 46.05
N GLN A 352 4.00 27.60 46.78
CA GLN A 352 4.30 27.66 48.21
C GLN A 352 3.07 27.39 49.07
N ASP A 353 1.97 28.09 48.78
CA ASP A 353 0.79 28.15 49.65
C ASP A 353 -0.40 27.34 49.11
N GLY A 354 -0.35 26.92 47.84
CA GLY A 354 -1.47 26.24 47.18
C GLY A 354 -2.66 27.17 46.94
N GLU A 355 -2.42 28.47 46.86
CA GLU A 355 -3.45 29.50 46.75
C GLU A 355 -3.29 30.33 45.48
N ILE A 356 -4.43 30.71 44.87
CA ILE A 356 -4.49 31.60 43.72
C ILE A 356 -5.40 32.81 44.01
N GLU A 357 -5.12 33.92 43.36
CA GLU A 357 -5.94 35.13 43.37
C GLU A 357 -6.35 35.45 41.93
N ARG A 358 -7.66 35.57 41.68
CA ARG A 358 -8.16 36.00 40.37
C ARG A 358 -7.79 37.45 40.12
N LEU A 359 -7.64 37.83 38.85
CA LEU A 359 -7.44 39.23 38.50
C LEU A 359 -8.65 40.06 38.96
N GLY A 360 -8.39 41.06 39.81
CA GLY A 360 -9.41 41.93 40.41
C GLY A 360 -10.11 41.35 41.65
N ALA A 361 -9.72 40.18 42.15
CA ALA A 361 -10.25 39.61 43.39
C ALA A 361 -9.33 39.91 44.59
N GLU A 362 -9.92 40.16 45.75
CA GLU A 362 -9.20 40.29 47.03
C GLU A 362 -9.14 38.97 47.82
N THR A 363 -9.85 37.93 47.37
CA THR A 363 -9.94 36.64 48.06
C THR A 363 -9.07 35.58 47.40
N ALA A 364 -8.17 35.00 48.19
CA ALA A 364 -7.38 33.84 47.80
C ALA A 364 -8.25 32.56 47.78
N ARG A 365 -7.94 31.65 46.86
CA ARG A 365 -8.62 30.36 46.70
C ARG A 365 -7.61 29.23 46.74
N LYS A 366 -7.87 28.22 47.58
CA LYS A 366 -7.04 27.01 47.63
C LYS A 366 -7.29 26.13 46.41
N VAL A 367 -6.20 25.66 45.81
CA VAL A 367 -6.19 24.71 44.70
C VAL A 367 -5.18 23.61 45.00
N ASN A 368 -5.54 22.38 44.67
CA ASN A 368 -4.68 21.21 44.81
C ASN A 368 -4.28 20.72 43.41
N VAL A 369 -3.21 21.27 42.85
CA VAL A 369 -2.76 21.01 41.48
C VAL A 369 -1.33 20.47 41.48
N ARG A 370 -1.09 19.37 40.78
CA ARG A 370 0.28 18.94 40.47
C ARG A 370 0.82 19.79 39.33
N LEU A 371 1.96 20.44 39.52
CA LEU A 371 2.59 21.25 38.47
C LEU A 371 3.65 20.46 37.70
N VAL A 372 3.56 20.49 36.37
CA VAL A 372 4.60 20.03 35.44
C VAL A 372 4.98 21.21 34.58
N THR A 373 6.26 21.50 34.47
CA THR A 373 6.75 22.65 33.69
C THR A 373 7.71 22.17 32.61
N ALA A 374 7.76 22.89 31.50
CA ALA A 374 8.67 22.63 30.39
C ALA A 374 9.32 23.90 29.89
N THR A 375 10.57 23.81 29.43
CA THR A 375 11.23 24.90 28.72
C THR A 375 12.36 24.40 27.82
N ASN A 376 12.64 25.14 26.75
CA ASN A 376 13.87 25.03 25.97
C ASN A 376 14.97 26.04 26.39
N VAL A 377 14.65 27.00 27.27
CA VAL A 377 15.55 28.05 27.71
C VAL A 377 16.43 27.55 28.86
N ASP A 378 17.70 27.93 28.86
CA ASP A 378 18.55 27.80 30.04
C ASP A 378 18.07 28.78 31.13
N LEU A 379 17.39 28.25 32.14
CA LEU A 379 16.81 29.04 33.22
C LEU A 379 17.89 29.68 34.13
N GLU A 380 19.05 29.04 34.29
CA GLU A 380 20.16 29.64 35.08
C GLU A 380 20.72 30.86 34.35
N ALA A 381 20.90 30.76 33.04
CA ALA A 381 21.26 31.89 32.20
C ALA A 381 20.17 32.99 32.24
N ALA A 382 18.88 32.62 32.19
CA ALA A 382 17.78 33.59 32.29
C ALA A 382 17.74 34.32 33.65
N VAL A 383 18.09 33.62 34.75
CA VAL A 383 18.25 34.22 36.09
C VAL A 383 19.41 35.22 36.09
N SER A 384 20.56 34.86 35.51
CA SER A 384 21.73 35.76 35.44
C SER A 384 21.44 37.05 34.67
N GLN A 385 20.51 37.00 33.72
CA GLN A 385 20.09 38.12 32.89
C GLN A 385 18.89 38.89 33.46
N GLY A 386 18.40 38.53 34.66
CA GLY A 386 17.25 39.19 35.30
C GLY A 386 15.91 38.91 34.62
N ARG A 387 15.83 37.93 33.71
CA ARG A 387 14.60 37.54 33.00
C ARG A 387 13.79 36.49 33.76
N PHE A 388 14.42 35.79 34.70
CA PHE A 388 13.78 34.77 35.53
C PHE A 388 14.15 34.93 37.00
N ARG A 389 13.22 34.63 37.90
CA ARG A 389 13.47 34.74 39.34
C ARG A 389 14.15 33.49 39.88
N ARG A 390 15.21 33.70 40.66
CA ARG A 390 16.00 32.63 41.29
C ARG A 390 15.19 31.78 42.27
N ASP A 391 14.30 32.41 43.05
CA ASP A 391 13.43 31.71 44.02
C ASP A 391 12.44 30.75 43.34
N LEU A 392 11.86 31.16 42.22
CA LEU A 392 11.01 30.31 41.39
C LEU A 392 11.79 29.15 40.76
N LEU A 393 13.00 29.40 40.25
CA LEU A 393 13.85 28.34 39.70
C LEU A 393 14.08 27.23 40.71
N TYR A 394 14.42 27.56 41.96
CA TYR A 394 14.62 26.56 43.01
C TYR A 394 13.36 25.73 43.32
N ARG A 395 12.15 26.30 43.16
CA ARG A 395 10.88 25.59 43.38
C ARG A 395 10.43 24.75 42.18
N LEU A 396 10.83 25.13 40.97
CA LEU A 396 10.55 24.35 39.75
C LEU A 396 11.56 23.23 39.54
N ASN A 397 12.83 23.47 39.83
CA ASN A 397 13.94 22.55 39.60
C ASN A 397 14.09 21.48 40.71
N VAL A 398 12.98 21.03 41.29
CA VAL A 398 12.99 19.99 42.34
C VAL A 398 13.24 18.61 41.73
N TYR A 399 12.67 18.36 40.55
CA TYR A 399 12.87 17.12 39.82
C TYR A 399 13.05 17.40 38.31
N PRO A 400 14.29 17.74 37.87
CA PRO A 400 14.58 17.95 36.47
C PRO A 400 14.64 16.64 35.69
N ILE A 401 14.03 16.63 34.51
CA ILE A 401 14.16 15.56 33.52
C ILE A 401 14.62 16.20 32.22
N CYS A 402 15.82 15.86 31.78
CA CYS A 402 16.35 16.29 30.48
C CYS A 402 15.90 15.30 29.40
N ILE A 403 15.21 15.79 28.38
CA ILE A 403 14.79 14.99 27.23
C ILE A 403 15.81 15.19 26.11
N PRO A 404 16.55 14.13 25.71
CA PRO A 404 17.60 14.27 24.71
C PRO A 404 17.03 14.65 23.34
N PRO A 405 17.74 15.48 22.57
CA PRO A 405 17.39 15.77 21.19
C PRO A 405 17.50 14.51 20.32
N LEU A 406 16.75 14.45 19.22
CA LEU A 406 16.60 13.24 18.40
C LEU A 406 17.95 12.76 17.82
N ARG A 407 18.87 13.68 17.52
CA ARG A 407 20.23 13.37 17.05
C ARG A 407 21.09 12.61 18.06
N GLU A 408 20.79 12.70 19.36
CA GLU A 408 21.49 11.97 20.43
C GLU A 408 20.85 10.60 20.71
N ARG A 409 19.71 10.30 20.06
CA ARG A 409 18.96 9.05 20.19
C ARG A 409 18.60 8.47 18.83
N THR A 410 19.61 8.29 17.98
CA THR A 410 19.43 7.80 16.61
C THR A 410 18.76 6.43 16.50
N ALA A 411 18.96 5.56 17.50
CA ALA A 411 18.28 4.26 17.60
C ALA A 411 16.74 4.37 17.72
N ASP A 412 16.22 5.55 18.07
CA ASP A 412 14.78 5.79 18.18
C ASP A 412 14.15 6.21 16.85
N ILE A 413 14.95 6.64 15.87
CA ILE A 413 14.46 7.22 14.62
C ILE A 413 13.64 6.22 13.81
N GLU A 414 14.13 4.99 13.63
CA GLU A 414 13.43 3.98 12.85
C GLU A 414 12.10 3.53 13.53
N PRO A 415 12.07 3.17 14.83
CA PRO A 415 10.82 2.89 15.53
C PRO A 415 9.82 4.05 15.47
N LEU A 416 10.28 5.30 15.64
CA LEU A 416 9.44 6.48 15.55
C LEU A 416 8.89 6.67 14.14
N ALA A 417 9.73 6.54 13.10
CA ALA A 417 9.33 6.69 11.71
C ALA A 417 8.28 5.66 11.31
N ASN A 418 8.46 4.39 11.72
CA ASN A 418 7.50 3.33 11.45
C ASN A 418 6.17 3.53 12.19
N HIS A 419 6.20 3.98 13.44
CA HIS A 419 5.00 4.32 14.20
C HIS A 419 4.22 5.48 13.53
N LEU A 420 4.93 6.53 13.12
CA LEU A 420 4.35 7.68 12.42
C LEU A 420 3.80 7.28 11.04
N LEU A 421 4.51 6.41 10.30
CA LEU A 421 4.06 5.88 9.03
C LEU A 421 2.71 5.17 9.18
N ALA A 422 2.58 4.27 10.15
CA ALA A 422 1.33 3.54 10.38
C ALA A 422 0.18 4.50 10.72
N ARG A 423 0.43 5.45 11.63
CA ARG A 423 -0.55 6.47 12.04
C ARG A 423 -1.01 7.32 10.85
N PHE A 424 -0.09 7.84 10.05
CA PHE A 424 -0.43 8.71 8.92
C PHE A 424 -1.00 7.96 7.72
N SER A 425 -0.59 6.72 7.49
CA SER A 425 -1.19 5.86 6.47
C SER A 425 -2.67 5.59 6.77
N ALA A 426 -3.00 5.32 8.03
CA ALA A 426 -4.38 5.19 8.48
C ALA A 426 -5.16 6.50 8.34
N LEU A 427 -4.59 7.62 8.80
CA LEU A 427 -5.23 8.94 8.76
C LEU A 427 -5.56 9.38 7.33
N HIS A 428 -4.62 9.19 6.40
CA HIS A 428 -4.75 9.61 5.00
C HIS A 428 -5.31 8.52 4.09
N GLN A 429 -5.77 7.39 4.65
CA GLN A 429 -6.33 6.23 3.94
C GLN A 429 -5.44 5.71 2.81
N LYS A 430 -4.11 5.79 3.01
CA LYS A 430 -3.12 5.29 2.05
C LYS A 430 -2.59 3.94 2.48
N ARG A 431 -2.40 3.05 1.51
CA ARG A 431 -1.66 1.80 1.71
C ARG A 431 -0.26 1.99 1.14
N LEU A 432 0.76 1.90 1.98
CA LEU A 432 2.16 2.03 1.58
C LEU A 432 2.92 0.77 2.00
N SER A 433 3.90 0.35 1.20
CA SER A 433 4.72 -0.83 1.48
C SER A 433 5.82 -0.58 2.52
N GLY A 434 6.08 0.68 2.87
CA GLY A 434 7.09 1.05 3.86
C GLY A 434 7.89 2.30 3.49
N ILE A 435 9.00 2.50 4.20
CA ILE A 435 10.04 3.49 3.87
C ILE A 435 11.19 2.76 3.20
N SER A 436 11.65 3.26 2.05
CA SER A 436 12.80 2.68 1.35
C SER A 436 14.06 2.72 2.22
N GLU A 437 14.94 1.73 2.09
CA GLU A 437 16.16 1.65 2.91
C GLU A 437 17.02 2.92 2.79
N ARG A 438 17.14 3.46 1.57
CA ARG A 438 17.85 4.72 1.31
C ARG A 438 17.22 5.92 2.02
N ALA A 439 15.89 5.98 2.07
CA ALA A 439 15.18 7.01 2.81
C ALA A 439 15.36 6.85 4.32
N MET A 440 15.30 5.62 4.85
CA MET A 440 15.55 5.33 6.25
C MET A 440 16.97 5.72 6.69
N GLN A 441 17.99 5.35 5.90
CA GLN A 441 19.37 5.76 6.17
C GLN A 441 19.51 7.29 6.18
N ALA A 442 18.81 8.00 5.30
CA ALA A 442 18.82 9.46 5.30
C ALA A 442 18.16 10.06 6.56
N LEU A 443 17.08 9.46 7.06
CA LEU A 443 16.45 9.85 8.32
C LEU A 443 17.44 9.68 9.50
N VAL A 444 18.15 8.56 9.55
CA VAL A 444 19.12 8.28 10.64
C VAL A 444 20.28 9.27 10.67
N HIS A 445 20.75 9.75 9.51
CA HIS A 445 21.89 10.67 9.41
C HIS A 445 21.51 12.16 9.38
N HIS A 446 20.23 12.49 9.55
CA HIS A 446 19.79 13.88 9.59
C HIS A 446 20.08 14.52 10.97
N ASP A 447 20.39 15.82 11.01
CA ASP A 447 20.76 16.52 12.25
C ASP A 447 19.57 16.83 13.18
N TRP A 448 18.35 16.71 12.66
CA TRP A 448 17.08 16.89 13.37
C TRP A 448 16.94 18.20 14.17
N PRO A 449 17.14 19.39 13.56
CA PRO A 449 16.96 20.68 14.25
C PRO A 449 15.55 20.90 14.81
N GLY A 450 14.51 20.32 14.20
CA GLY A 450 13.14 20.35 14.71
C GLY A 450 12.73 19.09 15.49
N ASN A 451 13.68 18.20 15.78
CA ASN A 451 13.48 16.98 16.57
C ASN A 451 12.30 16.12 16.05
N VAL A 452 11.51 15.54 16.96
CA VAL A 452 10.40 14.64 16.62
C VAL A 452 9.31 15.35 15.83
N ARG A 453 9.12 16.66 16.06
CA ARG A 453 8.13 17.47 15.31
C ARG A 453 8.48 17.56 13.82
N GLU A 454 9.76 17.72 13.51
CA GLU A 454 10.24 17.69 12.13
C GLU A 454 10.09 16.31 11.49
N LEU A 455 10.45 15.25 12.23
CA LEU A 455 10.24 13.87 11.77
C LEU A 455 8.77 13.59 11.45
N GLU A 456 7.84 14.00 12.33
CA GLU A 456 6.40 13.87 12.14
C GLU A 456 5.96 14.52 10.81
N ASN A 457 6.35 15.77 10.58
CA ASN A 457 6.03 16.49 9.34
C ASN A 457 6.63 15.84 8.08
N LEU A 458 7.88 15.35 8.17
CA LEU A 458 8.55 14.70 7.05
C LEU A 458 7.87 13.39 6.66
N ILE A 459 7.55 12.54 7.64
CA ILE A 459 6.87 11.26 7.39
C ILE A 459 5.45 11.50 6.87
N GLU A 460 4.69 12.43 7.45
CA GLU A 460 3.36 12.78 6.96
C GLU A 460 3.40 13.24 5.50
N ARG A 461 4.33 14.15 5.15
CA ARG A 461 4.52 14.57 3.76
C ARG A 461 4.89 13.40 2.87
N GLY A 462 5.77 12.51 3.33
CA GLY A 462 6.15 11.29 2.63
C GLY A 462 4.95 10.42 2.29
N VAL A 463 4.02 10.24 3.24
CA VAL A 463 2.77 9.52 3.02
C VAL A 463 1.92 10.23 1.96
N ILE A 464 1.71 11.55 2.08
CA ILE A 464 0.89 12.34 1.15
C ILE A 464 1.45 12.33 -0.28
N LEU A 465 2.76 12.32 -0.46
CA LEU A 465 3.39 12.33 -1.79
C LEU A 465 3.48 10.95 -2.45
N SER A 466 3.53 9.87 -1.67
CA SER A 466 3.70 8.51 -2.22
C SER A 466 2.42 7.97 -2.88
N SER A 467 2.54 7.19 -3.96
CA SER A 467 1.39 6.56 -4.63
C SER A 467 0.77 5.42 -3.82
N GLN A 468 -0.49 5.07 -4.09
CA GLN A 468 -1.14 3.91 -3.47
C GLN A 468 -0.37 2.62 -3.79
N GLY A 469 -0.08 1.82 -2.76
CA GLY A 469 0.76 0.62 -2.86
C GLY A 469 2.27 0.90 -2.99
N GLY A 470 2.67 2.17 -3.07
CA GLY A 470 4.05 2.59 -3.24
C GLY A 470 4.88 2.59 -1.95
N THR A 471 6.17 2.87 -2.09
CA THR A 471 7.14 3.02 -1.00
C THR A 471 7.48 4.50 -0.80
N ILE A 472 7.74 4.93 0.44
CA ILE A 472 8.28 6.28 0.69
C ILE A 472 9.75 6.31 0.26
N GLU A 473 10.01 7.05 -0.82
CA GLU A 473 11.35 7.26 -1.35
C GLU A 473 12.04 8.49 -0.76
N LEU A 474 13.36 8.57 -0.97
CA LEU A 474 14.20 9.64 -0.45
C LEU A 474 13.71 11.02 -0.89
N GLU A 475 13.25 11.14 -2.12
CA GLU A 475 12.76 12.40 -2.71
C GLU A 475 11.46 12.91 -2.07
N HIS A 476 10.61 12.01 -1.56
CA HIS A 476 9.41 12.39 -0.82
C HIS A 476 9.76 13.06 0.53
N LEU A 477 10.85 12.61 1.16
CA LEU A 477 11.32 13.09 2.46
C LEU A 477 12.33 14.23 2.37
N PHE A 478 13.13 14.31 1.31
CA PHE A 478 14.18 15.33 1.17
C PHE A 478 14.24 15.88 -0.27
N PRO A 479 13.22 16.62 -0.72
CA PRO A 479 13.11 17.08 -2.11
C PRO A 479 14.21 18.08 -2.53
N HIS A 480 14.85 18.74 -1.55
CA HIS A 480 15.92 19.71 -1.78
C HIS A 480 17.33 19.15 -1.53
N ARG A 481 17.45 17.85 -1.25
CA ARG A 481 18.78 17.24 -1.11
C ARG A 481 19.39 17.12 -2.51
N PRO A 482 20.56 17.73 -2.78
CA PRO A 482 21.22 17.51 -4.06
C PRO A 482 21.46 16.01 -4.25
N PRO A 483 21.24 15.46 -5.45
CA PRO A 483 21.52 14.05 -5.71
C PRO A 483 22.98 13.80 -5.30
N GLY A 484 23.16 13.00 -4.25
CA GLY A 484 24.50 12.60 -3.82
C GLY A 484 25.24 11.99 -5.00
N ILE A 485 26.57 12.08 -5.01
CA ILE A 485 27.41 11.48 -6.04
C ILE A 485 27.09 9.97 -6.08
N GLN A 486 26.22 9.58 -7.02
CA GLN A 486 25.95 8.18 -7.27
C GLN A 486 27.21 7.63 -7.93
N ALA A 487 27.85 6.66 -7.30
CA ALA A 487 28.97 5.95 -7.88
C ALA A 487 28.49 4.56 -8.32
N THR A 488 28.79 4.20 -9.55
CA THR A 488 28.59 2.84 -10.08
C THR A 488 29.93 2.13 -10.21
N VAL A 489 29.91 0.81 -10.18
CA VAL A 489 31.09 0.00 -10.45
C VAL A 489 31.19 -0.19 -11.96
N SER A 490 32.21 0.40 -12.56
CA SER A 490 32.51 0.21 -13.99
C SER A 490 32.81 -1.26 -14.31
N ALA A 491 32.71 -1.65 -15.57
CA ALA A 491 33.10 -2.99 -16.06
C ALA A 491 34.55 -3.39 -15.73
N ARG A 492 35.39 -2.44 -15.28
CA ARG A 492 36.77 -2.65 -14.81
C ARG A 492 36.90 -2.69 -13.28
N GLY A 493 35.79 -2.80 -12.55
CA GLY A 493 35.77 -2.89 -11.08
C GLY A 493 36.12 -1.58 -10.36
N ARG A 494 36.08 -0.42 -11.03
CA ARG A 494 36.36 0.89 -10.43
C ARG A 494 35.08 1.66 -10.15
N LEU A 495 35.02 2.36 -9.02
CA LEU A 495 33.98 3.35 -8.72
C LEU A 495 34.06 4.51 -9.71
N ALA A 496 32.99 4.74 -10.46
CA ALA A 496 32.83 5.82 -11.42
C ALA A 496 31.55 6.60 -11.12
N PRO A 497 31.54 7.93 -11.26
CA PRO A 497 30.33 8.72 -11.03
C PRO A 497 29.26 8.41 -12.09
N VAL A 498 28.05 8.10 -11.65
CA VAL A 498 26.83 8.08 -12.46
C VAL A 498 26.53 9.54 -12.80
N ARG A 499 26.82 9.92 -14.04
CA ARG A 499 26.35 11.19 -14.60
C ARG A 499 25.00 10.91 -15.27
N PRO A 500 23.94 11.70 -15.01
CA PRO A 500 22.69 11.56 -15.75
C PRO A 500 22.97 11.71 -17.25
N ASP A 501 22.33 10.88 -18.07
CA ASP A 501 22.53 10.77 -19.51
C ASP A 501 22.51 12.15 -20.20
N SER A 502 23.69 12.72 -20.40
CA SER A 502 23.85 13.88 -21.28
C SER A 502 23.66 13.46 -22.74
N GLU A 503 23.15 14.34 -23.59
CA GLU A 503 23.07 14.12 -25.04
C GLU A 503 24.43 13.67 -25.63
N GLN A 504 25.53 14.14 -25.04
CA GLN A 504 26.90 13.70 -25.37
C GLN A 504 27.16 12.22 -25.07
N ALA A 505 26.61 11.64 -24.00
CA ALA A 505 26.77 10.22 -23.69
C ALA A 505 26.02 9.34 -24.70
N LEU A 506 24.84 9.78 -25.17
CA LEU A 506 24.13 9.11 -26.25
C LEU A 506 24.92 9.20 -27.57
N CYS A 507 25.47 10.37 -27.90
CA CYS A 507 26.33 10.53 -29.08
C CYS A 507 27.56 9.62 -29.02
N VAL A 508 28.20 9.49 -27.85
CA VAL A 508 29.34 8.58 -27.67
C VAL A 508 28.94 7.12 -27.89
N ARG A 509 27.80 6.67 -27.33
CA ARG A 509 27.29 5.31 -27.58
C ARG A 509 26.97 5.05 -29.06
N ILE A 510 26.43 6.05 -29.76
CA ILE A 510 26.16 5.95 -31.20
C ILE A 510 27.47 5.84 -31.98
N LEU A 511 28.48 6.65 -31.67
CA LEU A 511 29.79 6.59 -32.32
C LEU A 511 30.52 5.27 -32.03
N ASP A 512 30.42 4.76 -30.80
CA ASP A 512 31.01 3.48 -30.38
C ASP A 512 30.29 2.26 -31.00
N SER A 513 29.04 2.42 -31.43
CA SER A 513 28.27 1.34 -32.08
C SER A 513 28.78 0.98 -33.48
N GLY A 514 29.61 1.83 -34.09
CA GLY A 514 30.12 1.65 -35.45
C GLY A 514 29.06 1.84 -36.55
N LEU A 515 27.83 2.27 -36.20
CA LEU A 515 26.80 2.59 -37.17
C LEU A 515 27.19 3.82 -37.99
N SER A 516 27.04 3.74 -39.30
CA SER A 516 27.17 4.91 -40.16
C SER A 516 26.03 5.89 -39.89
N LEU A 517 26.28 7.20 -40.08
CA LEU A 517 25.25 8.22 -39.93
C LEU A 517 24.04 7.96 -40.86
N GLU A 518 24.29 7.47 -42.07
CA GLU A 518 23.22 7.13 -43.03
C GLU A 518 22.39 5.93 -42.52
N SER A 519 23.02 4.88 -42.00
CA SER A 519 22.31 3.70 -41.47
C SER A 519 21.49 4.04 -40.22
N LEU A 520 22.03 4.89 -39.35
CA LEU A 520 21.31 5.40 -38.18
C LEU A 520 20.11 6.24 -38.60
N GLU A 521 20.28 7.12 -39.58
CA GLU A 521 19.20 7.92 -40.13
C GLU A 521 18.09 7.02 -40.71
N SER A 522 18.43 6.02 -41.54
CA SER A 522 17.44 5.07 -42.10
C SER A 522 16.64 4.35 -41.04
N GLN A 523 17.31 3.74 -40.04
CA GLN A 523 16.63 3.03 -38.97
C GLN A 523 15.73 3.94 -38.13
N LEU A 524 16.15 5.19 -37.90
CA LEU A 524 15.33 6.16 -37.19
C LEU A 524 14.10 6.59 -37.99
N LEU A 525 14.23 6.77 -39.31
CA LEU A 525 13.10 7.10 -40.19
C LEU A 525 12.08 5.95 -40.25
N GLU A 526 12.55 4.71 -40.46
CA GLU A 526 11.70 3.51 -40.51
C GLU A 526 10.96 3.27 -39.19
N LEU A 527 11.69 3.31 -38.08
CA LEU A 527 11.12 3.11 -36.73
C LEU A 527 10.09 4.20 -36.40
N ALA A 528 10.31 5.45 -36.83
CA ALA A 528 9.35 6.53 -36.63
C ALA A 528 8.06 6.31 -37.44
N VAL A 529 8.16 5.75 -38.65
CA VAL A 529 7.00 5.41 -39.49
C VAL A 529 6.25 4.20 -38.94
N GLU A 530 6.96 3.17 -38.48
CA GLU A 530 6.39 1.98 -37.83
C GLU A 530 5.62 2.36 -36.56
N ARG A 531 6.24 3.16 -35.68
CA ARG A 531 5.57 3.64 -34.45
C ARG A 531 4.37 4.54 -34.72
N ALA A 532 4.38 5.26 -35.84
CA ALA A 532 3.24 6.07 -36.28
C ALA A 532 2.19 5.26 -37.06
N GLY A 533 2.33 3.93 -37.16
CA GLY A 533 1.40 3.05 -37.87
C GLY A 533 1.27 3.37 -39.37
N GLY A 534 2.37 3.80 -40.00
CA GLY A 534 2.39 4.24 -41.40
C GLY A 534 1.94 5.70 -41.62
N ASN A 535 1.60 6.45 -40.57
CA ASN A 535 1.24 7.86 -40.68
C ASN A 535 2.47 8.77 -40.82
N LEU A 536 2.81 9.14 -42.06
CA LEU A 536 3.94 10.02 -42.38
C LEU A 536 3.91 11.39 -41.68
N SER A 537 2.71 11.96 -41.43
CA SER A 537 2.60 13.23 -40.70
C SER A 537 2.88 13.07 -39.21
N GLY A 538 2.51 11.91 -38.63
CA GLY A 538 2.83 11.55 -37.25
C GLY A 538 4.32 11.29 -37.07
N ALA A 539 4.91 10.48 -37.96
CA ALA A 539 6.34 10.16 -37.96
C ALA A 539 7.22 11.40 -38.10
N ALA A 540 6.86 12.33 -38.99
CA ALA A 540 7.61 13.57 -39.19
C ALA A 540 7.62 14.43 -37.92
N ARG A 541 6.50 14.49 -37.20
CA ARG A 541 6.40 15.23 -35.93
C ARG A 541 7.29 14.64 -34.84
N HIS A 542 7.38 13.31 -34.75
CA HIS A 542 8.27 12.63 -33.80
C HIS A 542 9.75 12.92 -34.07
N LEU A 543 10.11 13.19 -35.33
CA LEU A 543 11.48 13.48 -35.75
C LEU A 543 11.81 14.98 -35.86
N GLY A 544 10.85 15.87 -35.52
CA GLY A 544 11.02 17.32 -35.69
C GLY A 544 11.12 17.78 -37.14
N LEU A 545 10.62 16.98 -38.09
CA LEU A 545 10.61 17.26 -39.53
C LEU A 545 9.21 17.64 -40.00
N THR A 546 9.14 18.27 -41.18
CA THR A 546 7.88 18.44 -41.91
C THR A 546 7.57 17.20 -42.76
N ARG A 547 6.28 16.92 -43.01
CA ARG A 547 5.86 15.79 -43.85
C ARG A 547 6.58 15.72 -45.22
N PRO A 548 6.79 16.84 -45.96
CA PRO A 548 7.54 16.80 -47.22
C PRO A 548 9.02 16.45 -47.03
N GLN A 549 9.67 16.90 -45.94
CA GLN A 549 11.06 16.55 -45.64
C GLN A 549 11.23 15.06 -45.33
N LEU A 550 10.30 14.48 -44.57
CA LEU A 550 10.29 13.05 -44.29
C LEU A 550 10.10 12.22 -45.57
N ALA A 551 9.10 12.56 -46.39
CA ALA A 551 8.81 11.87 -47.64
C ALA A 551 9.98 11.96 -48.64
N TYR A 552 10.65 13.10 -48.71
CA TYR A 552 11.84 13.27 -49.55
C TYR A 552 13.02 12.39 -49.09
N ARG A 553 13.26 12.29 -47.78
CA ARG A 553 14.36 11.47 -47.23
C ARG A 553 14.10 9.97 -47.38
N LEU A 554 12.86 9.51 -47.20
CA LEU A 554 12.44 8.12 -47.45
C LEU A 554 12.57 7.77 -48.93
N LYS A 555 12.10 8.63 -49.83
CA LYS A 555 12.21 8.39 -51.28
C LYS A 555 13.67 8.33 -51.75
N ARG A 556 14.54 9.18 -51.19
CA ARG A 556 15.98 9.16 -51.48
C ARG A 556 16.66 7.87 -51.02
N GLN A 557 16.10 7.18 -50.02
CA GLN A 557 16.58 5.86 -49.59
C GLN A 557 16.09 4.78 -50.56
N GLU A 558 14.81 4.79 -50.94
CA GLU A 558 14.24 3.86 -51.94
C GLU A 558 14.96 3.95 -53.29
N ASP A 559 15.28 5.16 -53.77
CA ASP A 559 15.99 5.36 -55.03
C ASP A 559 17.46 4.87 -54.96
N LYS A 560 18.11 4.90 -53.79
CA LYS A 560 19.49 4.42 -53.58
C LYS A 560 19.56 2.90 -53.42
N ASP A 561 18.62 2.30 -52.72
CA ASP A 561 18.52 0.84 -52.59
C ASP A 561 18.10 0.16 -53.92
N SER A 562 17.59 0.93 -54.88
CA SER A 562 17.28 0.48 -56.23
C SER A 562 18.46 0.57 -57.21
N GLU A 563 19.51 1.34 -56.89
CA GLU A 563 20.73 1.51 -57.71
C GLU A 563 21.94 0.70 -57.19
N ALA A 564 21.84 0.11 -55.99
CA ALA A 564 22.82 -0.80 -55.38
C ALA A 564 22.44 -2.27 -55.62
#